data_AF-A0A1G2FLX9-F1
#
_entry.id   AF-A0A1G2FLX9-F1
#
_cell.length_a   1.000
_cell.length_b   1.000
_cell.length_c   1.000
_cell.angle_alpha   90.00
_cell.angle_beta   90.00
_cell.angle_gamma   90.00
#
_symmetry.space_group_name_H-M   'P 1'
#
loop_
_entity.id
_entity.type
_entity.pdbx_description
1 polymer ?
#
loop_
_entity_poly.entity_id
_entity_poly.type
_entity_poly.pdbx_seq_one_letter_code
_entity_poly.pdbx_strand_id
1 'polypeptide(L)'
;MIFCAVMWHGKNSKKAELLEVESLDFAEDDQLINEIKVDYDLIRKKLIKHGFESLTGKDGKWIQTRTKGTGGINPRTGKRRPITRAFYARTKLVKKIFEMGR
;
A
#
# COMPACT_ATOMS: atom_id res chain seq x y z
N MET A 1 -11.44 5.13 -6.98
CA MET A 1 -11.20 4.76 -5.56
C MET A 1 -11.35 6.01 -4.71
N ILE A 2 -12.03 5.92 -3.56
CA ILE A 2 -12.28 7.07 -2.67
C ILE A 2 -11.30 7.06 -1.49
N PHE A 3 -10.70 8.20 -1.21
CA PHE A 3 -9.77 8.45 -0.11
C PHE A 3 -10.41 9.43 0.87
N CYS A 4 -10.47 9.05 2.14
CA CYS A 4 -10.99 9.91 3.20
C CYS A 4 -9.85 10.23 4.17
N ALA A 5 -9.36 11.48 4.16
CA ALA A 5 -8.42 11.96 5.15
C ALA A 5 -9.16 12.23 6.47
N VAL A 6 -8.73 11.56 7.55
CA VAL A 6 -9.31 11.73 8.87
C VAL A 6 -8.26 12.23 9.86
N MET A 7 -8.67 13.14 10.75
CA MET A 7 -7.79 13.64 11.80
C MET A 7 -7.40 12.51 12.76
N TRP A 8 -6.09 12.42 13.04
CA TRP A 8 -5.59 11.44 13.99
C TRP A 8 -5.68 11.96 15.43
N HIS A 9 -6.54 11.33 16.24
CA HIS A 9 -6.72 11.66 17.66
C HIS A 9 -6.05 10.64 18.61
N GLY A 10 -5.13 9.82 18.11
CA GLY A 10 -4.48 8.78 18.91
C GLY A 10 -5.16 7.40 18.80
N LYS A 11 -4.52 6.40 19.41
CA LYS A 11 -4.98 5.01 19.38
C LYS A 11 -6.29 4.86 20.15
N ASN A 12 -7.21 4.03 19.66
CA ASN A 12 -8.52 3.77 20.26
C ASN A 12 -9.38 5.02 20.49
N SER A 13 -9.19 6.06 19.67
CA SER A 13 -10.06 7.25 19.71
C SER A 13 -11.52 6.87 19.44
N LYS A 14 -12.43 7.43 20.23
CA LYS A 14 -13.89 7.33 20.01
C LYS A 14 -14.42 8.37 19.01
N LYS A 15 -13.56 9.33 18.63
CA LYS A 15 -13.83 10.41 17.69
C LYS A 15 -13.06 10.18 16.39
N ALA A 16 -13.71 10.41 15.26
CA ALA A 16 -13.08 10.60 13.96
C ALA A 16 -13.63 11.90 13.33
N GLU A 17 -12.75 12.69 12.74
CA GLU A 17 -13.11 13.95 12.08
C GLU A 17 -12.62 13.86 10.63
N LEU A 18 -13.56 13.94 9.67
CA LEU A 18 -13.27 13.92 8.25
C LEU A 18 -12.77 15.30 7.81
N LEU A 19 -11.60 15.34 7.19
CA LEU A 19 -10.94 16.58 6.79
C LEU A 19 -11.09 16.86 5.29
N GLU A 20 -10.87 15.83 4.47
CA GLU A 20 -10.80 15.95 3.02
C GLU A 20 -11.21 14.60 2.40
N VAL A 21 -11.91 14.65 1.26
CA VAL A 21 -12.31 13.47 0.49
C VAL A 21 -11.82 13.65 -0.93
N GLU A 22 -11.12 12.65 -1.44
CA GLU A 22 -10.59 12.65 -2.79
C GLU A 22 -10.92 11.38 -3.54
N SER A 23 -11.01 11.49 -4.86
CA SER A 23 -11.19 10.35 -5.75
C SER A 23 -10.02 10.20 -6.71
N LEU A 24 -9.50 8.97 -6.81
CA LEU A 24 -8.56 8.59 -7.86
C LEU A 24 -9.23 7.60 -8.80
N ASP A 25 -9.36 7.98 -10.06
CA ASP A 25 -9.82 7.09 -11.12
C ASP A 25 -8.65 6.44 -11.86
N PHE A 26 -8.85 5.19 -12.28
CA PHE A 26 -7.82 4.40 -12.96
C PHE A 26 -7.93 4.57 -14.48
N ALA A 27 -7.87 5.82 -14.96
CA ALA A 27 -7.84 6.10 -16.39
C ALA A 27 -6.51 5.60 -17.00
N GLU A 28 -6.55 5.00 -18.19
CA GLU A 28 -5.38 4.37 -18.82
C GLU A 28 -4.33 5.39 -19.30
N ASP A 29 -4.76 6.60 -19.61
CA ASP A 29 -3.94 7.72 -20.08
C ASP A 29 -3.40 8.59 -18.94
N ASP A 30 -3.85 8.38 -17.70
CA ASP A 30 -3.37 9.13 -16.55
C ASP A 30 -1.90 8.79 -16.24
N GLN A 31 -1.07 9.84 -16.13
CA GLN A 31 0.37 9.69 -15.89
C GLN A 31 0.67 8.98 -14.56
N LEU A 32 -0.04 9.33 -13.48
CA LEU A 32 0.17 8.73 -12.17
C LEU A 32 -0.20 7.25 -12.18
N ILE A 33 -1.32 6.88 -12.83
CA ILE A 33 -1.75 5.49 -13.00
C ILE A 33 -0.70 4.69 -13.80
N ASN A 34 -0.16 5.27 -14.86
CA ASN A 34 0.91 4.65 -15.63
C ASN A 34 2.20 4.45 -14.80
N GLU A 35 2.58 5.40 -13.96
CA GLU A 35 3.71 5.22 -13.05
C GLU A 35 3.45 4.14 -11.98
N ILE A 36 2.22 4.02 -11.47
CA ILE A 36 1.83 2.94 -10.55
C ILE A 36 1.89 1.57 -11.27
N LYS A 37 1.50 1.50 -12.54
CA LYS A 37 1.60 0.30 -13.36
C LYS A 37 3.06 -0.15 -13.53
N VAL A 38 3.98 0.79 -13.75
CA VAL A 38 5.43 0.49 -13.83
C VAL A 38 5.93 -0.16 -12.55
N ASP A 39 5.52 0.33 -11.38
CA ASP A 39 5.87 -0.31 -10.10
C ASP A 39 5.29 -1.72 -9.95
N TYR A 40 4.02 -1.89 -10.33
CA TYR A 40 3.38 -3.19 -10.30
C TYR A 40 4.14 -4.20 -11.18
N ASP A 41 4.48 -3.81 -12.41
CA ASP A 41 5.19 -4.67 -13.34
C ASP A 41 6.61 -4.99 -12.88
N LEU A 42 7.32 -4.02 -12.30
CA LEU A 42 8.62 -4.24 -11.66
C LEU A 42 8.52 -5.34 -10.59
N ILE A 43 7.56 -5.20 -9.67
CA ILE A 43 7.34 -6.14 -8.57
C ILE A 43 6.91 -7.51 -9.10
N ARG A 44 6.00 -7.56 -10.07
CA ARG A 44 5.51 -8.80 -10.69
C ARG A 44 6.64 -9.54 -11.40
N LYS A 45 7.45 -8.86 -12.20
CA LYS A 45 8.60 -9.46 -12.90
C LYS A 45 9.62 -10.01 -11.90
N LYS A 46 9.89 -9.28 -10.82
CA LYS A 46 10.78 -9.73 -9.74
C LYS A 46 10.24 -10.99 -9.05
N LEU A 47 8.95 -11.03 -8.73
CA LEU A 47 8.30 -12.21 -8.15
C LEU A 47 8.43 -13.45 -9.06
N ILE A 48 8.14 -13.29 -10.36
CA ILE A 48 8.23 -14.38 -11.33
C ILE A 48 9.66 -14.90 -11.45
N LYS A 49 10.65 -14.00 -11.48
CA LYS A 49 12.05 -14.35 -11.74
C LYS A 49 12.81 -14.85 -10.50
N HIS A 50 12.53 -14.30 -9.33
CA HIS A 50 13.34 -14.50 -8.12
C HIS A 50 12.54 -15.08 -6.94
N GLY A 51 11.25 -15.32 -7.12
CA GLY A 51 10.39 -15.93 -6.10
C GLY A 51 9.98 -14.98 -4.98
N PHE A 52 9.13 -15.49 -4.09
CA PHE A 52 8.44 -14.73 -3.04
C PHE A 52 9.38 -14.02 -2.06
N GLU A 53 10.48 -14.68 -1.65
CA GLU A 53 11.41 -14.14 -0.66
C GLU A 53 12.23 -12.95 -1.18
N SER A 54 12.28 -12.75 -2.51
CA SER A 54 12.94 -11.59 -3.11
C SER A 54 12.17 -10.28 -2.93
N LEU A 55 10.87 -10.35 -2.62
CA LEU A 55 9.99 -9.19 -2.50
C LEU A 55 10.34 -8.37 -1.25
N THR A 56 10.63 -7.08 -1.45
CA THR A 56 11.05 -6.17 -0.38
C THR A 56 10.28 -4.85 -0.44
N GLY A 57 10.21 -4.16 0.71
CA GLY A 57 9.63 -2.83 0.80
C GLY A 57 10.46 -1.73 0.11
N LYS A 58 11.62 -2.06 -0.45
CA LYS A 58 12.44 -1.12 -1.23
C LYS A 58 11.94 -0.96 -2.67
N ASP A 59 11.18 -1.93 -3.18
CA ASP A 59 10.68 -1.92 -4.55
C ASP A 59 9.58 -0.86 -4.74
N GLY A 60 9.49 -0.35 -5.97
CA GLY A 60 8.46 0.58 -6.43
C GLY A 60 8.58 2.02 -5.90
N LYS A 61 8.25 2.99 -6.74
CA LYS A 61 8.22 4.42 -6.44
C LYS A 61 6.99 4.75 -5.60
N TRP A 62 5.78 4.42 -6.04
CA TRP A 62 4.47 4.76 -5.48
C TRP A 62 3.84 3.64 -4.66
N ILE A 63 3.95 2.40 -5.12
CA ILE A 63 3.45 1.22 -4.39
C ILE A 63 4.61 0.31 -4.00
N GLN A 64 4.41 -0.50 -2.96
CA GLN A 64 5.40 -1.46 -2.49
C GLN A 64 4.77 -2.73 -1.97
N THR A 65 5.48 -3.84 -2.04
CA THR A 65 5.10 -5.06 -1.30
C THR A 65 5.67 -5.04 0.11
N ARG A 66 4.83 -5.30 1.11
CA ARG A 66 5.27 -5.50 2.50
C ARG A 66 4.65 -6.75 3.08
N THR A 67 5.30 -7.32 4.09
CA THR A 67 4.72 -8.40 4.90
C THR A 67 3.41 -7.93 5.51
N LYS A 68 2.33 -8.67 5.26
CA LYS A 68 1.02 -8.39 5.84
C LYS A 68 0.93 -9.05 7.22
N GLY A 69 0.59 -8.27 8.23
CA GLY A 69 0.53 -8.72 9.62
C GLY A 69 1.90 -8.89 10.25
N THR A 70 1.92 -9.46 11.46
CA THR A 70 3.12 -9.56 12.30
C THR A 70 4.08 -10.68 11.90
N GLY A 71 3.67 -11.61 11.04
CA GLY A 71 4.43 -12.84 10.78
C GLY A 71 4.70 -13.64 12.07
N GLY A 72 5.79 -14.42 12.10
CA GLY A 72 6.28 -15.09 13.30
C GLY A 72 5.53 -16.37 13.69
N ILE A 73 5.68 -16.81 14.94
CA ILE A 73 5.02 -17.98 15.51
C ILE A 73 3.66 -17.59 16.13
N ASN A 74 2.63 -18.40 15.89
CA ASN A 74 1.35 -18.24 16.56
C ASN A 74 1.46 -18.76 18.01
N PRO A 75 1.33 -17.88 19.03
CA PRO A 75 1.54 -18.26 20.43
C PRO A 75 0.51 -19.27 20.95
N ARG A 76 -0.65 -19.41 20.29
CA ARG A 76 -1.67 -20.39 20.68
C ARG A 76 -1.44 -21.78 20.10
N THR A 77 -0.72 -21.88 18.98
CA THR A 77 -0.58 -23.15 18.23
C THR A 77 0.87 -23.63 18.10
N GLY A 78 1.86 -22.79 18.44
CA GLY A 78 3.27 -23.04 18.20
C GLY A 78 3.71 -23.06 16.72
N LYS A 79 2.77 -22.93 15.77
CA LYS A 79 3.07 -23.00 14.33
C LYS A 79 3.44 -21.63 13.76
N ARG A 80 4.34 -21.62 12.76
CA ARG A 80 4.66 -20.41 11.99
C ARG A 80 3.40 -19.90 11.27
N ARG A 81 3.10 -18.62 11.43
CA ARG A 81 2.01 -17.95 10.72
C ARG A 81 2.36 -17.87 9.22
N PRO A 82 1.38 -18.04 8.32
CA PRO A 82 1.60 -17.82 6.90
C PRO A 82 2.17 -16.43 6.64
N ILE A 83 3.30 -16.37 5.96
CA ILE A 83 3.89 -15.09 5.53
C ILE A 83 3.21 -14.72 4.22
N THR A 84 2.47 -13.63 4.22
CA THR A 84 1.84 -13.07 3.02
C THR A 84 2.40 -11.69 2.74
N ARG A 85 2.31 -11.25 1.49
CA ARG A 85 2.63 -9.87 1.08
C ARG A 85 1.34 -9.17 0.69
N ALA A 86 1.28 -7.87 0.95
CA ALA A 86 0.26 -6.99 0.40
C ALA A 86 0.93 -5.81 -0.31
N PHE A 87 0.23 -5.24 -1.30
CA PHE A 87 0.59 -3.96 -1.88
C PHE A 87 0.15 -2.85 -0.94
N TYR A 88 1.08 -1.96 -0.62
CA TYR A 88 0.83 -0.76 0.16
C TYR A 88 1.14 0.46 -0.69
N ALA A 89 0.23 1.43 -0.68
CA ALA A 89 0.52 2.77 -1.16
C ALA A 89 1.58 3.40 -0.25
N ARG A 90 2.62 3.99 -0.85
CA ARG A 90 3.58 4.80 -0.09
C ARG A 90 2.94 6.12 0.29
N THR A 91 3.40 6.71 1.38
CA THR A 91 2.90 8.00 1.87
C THR A 91 2.96 9.11 0.81
N LYS A 92 3.99 9.13 -0.02
CA LYS A 92 4.09 10.09 -1.13
C LYS A 92 3.05 9.89 -2.24
N LEU A 93 2.57 8.65 -2.48
CA LEU A 93 1.45 8.43 -3.40
C LEU A 93 0.19 9.04 -2.81
N VAL A 94 -0.10 8.77 -1.55
CA VAL A 94 -1.26 9.35 -0.85
C VAL A 94 -1.19 10.87 -0.89
N LYS A 95 -0.03 11.46 -0.58
CA LYS A 95 0.18 12.92 -0.69
C LYS A 95 -0.13 13.45 -2.09
N LYS A 96 0.40 12.78 -3.13
CA LYS A 96 0.22 13.19 -4.52
C LYS A 96 -1.25 13.16 -4.95
N ILE A 97 -2.03 12.19 -4.47
CA ILE A 97 -3.48 12.10 -4.75
C ILE A 97 -4.22 13.33 -4.19
N PHE A 98 -3.96 13.70 -2.93
CA PHE A 98 -4.56 14.90 -2.34
C PHE A 98 -4.02 16.22 -2.94
N GLU A 99 -2.80 16.23 -3.48
CA GLU A 99 -2.29 17.38 -4.23
C GLU A 99 -2.94 17.56 -5.61
N MET A 100 -3.47 16.49 -6.21
CA MET A 100 -4.10 16.52 -7.54
C MET A 100 -5.59 16.88 -7.49
N GLY A 101 -6.24 16.65 -6.34
CA GLY A 101 -7.66 16.98 -6.14
C GLY A 101 -7.95 18.45 -5.79
N ARG A 102 -6.91 19.23 -5.49
CA ARG A 102 -6.99 20.67 -5.22
C ARG A 102 -6.82 21.49 -6.48
#